data_AF-A0A1X2G8Q5-F1
#
_entry.id   AF-A0A1X2G8Q5-F1
#
_cell.length_a   1.000
_cell.length_b   1.000
_cell.length_c   1.000
_cell.angle_alpha   90.00
_cell.angle_beta   90.00
_cell.angle_gamma   90.00
#
_symmetry.space_group_name_H-M   'P 1'
#
loop_
_entity.id
_entity.type
_entity.pdbx_description
1 polymer ?
#
loop_
_entity_poly.entity_id
_entity_poly.type
_entity_poly.pdbx_seq_one_letter_code
_entity_poly.pdbx_strand_id
1 'polypeptide(L)'
;MVNADSNRWVTVGYARKSPDSTIKVSQRKLLVELMARKLRDKLLCSKVYASYRSRADCPFIDRDSGKMPEMRGVDGDTNDFINFLTKANQNMRIVAIDFAGLSTNLRDIEHLLT
;
A
#
# COMPACT_ATOMS: atom_id res chain seq x y z
N MET A 1 36.46 -5.52 14.02
CA MET A 1 35.35 -4.55 14.18
C MET A 1 34.79 -4.28 12.80
N VAL A 2 33.63 -4.86 12.47
CA VAL A 2 32.97 -4.56 11.19
C VAL A 2 32.05 -3.38 11.46
N ASN A 3 32.35 -2.23 10.86
CA ASN A 3 31.50 -1.05 10.89
C ASN A 3 30.17 -1.40 10.21
N ALA A 4 29.16 -1.74 10.99
CA ALA A 4 27.81 -1.97 10.52
C ALA A 4 27.02 -0.66 10.49
N ASP A 5 27.56 0.38 9.84
CA ASP A 5 26.73 1.43 9.25
C ASP A 5 26.14 0.90 7.94
N SER A 6 25.52 -0.29 8.01
CA SER A 6 24.67 -0.78 6.94
C SER A 6 23.50 0.17 6.88
N ASN A 7 23.55 1.07 5.91
CA ASN A 7 22.50 2.00 5.53
C ASN A 7 21.16 1.24 5.44
N ARG A 8 20.43 1.16 6.56
CA ARG A 8 19.35 0.18 6.75
C ARG A 8 18.14 0.68 5.98
N TRP A 9 18.01 0.17 4.76
CA TRP A 9 16.85 0.47 3.94
C TRP A 9 15.59 -0.08 4.58
N VAL A 10 14.56 0.75 4.63
CA VAL A 10 13.22 0.33 5.04
C VAL A 10 12.32 0.26 3.82
N THR A 11 11.64 -0.88 3.64
CA THR A 11 10.68 -1.07 2.56
C THR A 11 9.29 -0.74 3.05
N VAL A 12 8.65 0.24 2.41
CA VAL A 12 7.35 0.79 2.77
C VAL A 12 6.37 0.53 1.65
N GLY A 13 5.25 -0.08 1.99
CA GLY A 13 4.15 -0.35 1.08
C GLY A 13 3.15 0.79 1.03
N TYR A 14 2.62 1.07 -0.16
CA TYR A 14 1.51 1.98 -0.36
C TYR A 14 0.44 1.33 -1.25
N ALA A 15 -0.72 1.02 -0.67
CA ALA A 15 -1.86 0.47 -1.40
C ALA A 15 -2.85 1.57 -1.77
N ARG A 16 -3.38 1.57 -2.98
CA ARG A 16 -4.32 2.60 -3.41
C ARG A 16 -5.48 2.02 -4.20
N LYS A 17 -6.70 2.48 -3.92
CA LYS A 17 -7.86 2.23 -4.77
C LYS A 17 -8.78 3.46 -4.83
N SER A 18 -8.97 3.99 -6.02
CA SER A 18 -9.84 5.16 -6.24
C SER A 18 -11.32 4.83 -5.98
N PRO A 19 -12.12 5.85 -5.63
CA PRO A 19 -13.56 5.77 -5.74
C PRO A 19 -14.03 5.39 -7.14
N ASP A 20 -15.04 4.53 -7.17
CA ASP A 20 -15.71 4.06 -8.38
C ASP A 20 -17.16 3.80 -7.98
N SER A 21 -18.10 4.33 -8.78
CA SER A 21 -19.55 4.22 -8.57
C SER A 21 -20.06 2.78 -8.77
N THR A 22 -19.30 1.95 -9.47
CA THR A 22 -19.65 0.55 -9.78
C THR A 22 -19.31 -0.41 -8.65
N ILE A 23 -18.45 -0.01 -7.69
CA ILE A 23 -18.06 -0.86 -6.56
C ILE A 23 -18.49 -0.27 -5.22
N LYS A 24 -18.99 -1.14 -4.35
CA LYS A 24 -19.35 -0.77 -2.97
C LYS A 24 -18.11 -0.39 -2.17
N VAL A 25 -18.27 0.49 -1.17
CA VAL A 25 -17.19 0.88 -0.25
C VAL A 25 -16.57 -0.34 0.45
N SER A 26 -17.39 -1.32 0.84
CA SER A 26 -16.93 -2.58 1.44
C SER A 26 -16.06 -3.40 0.49
N GLN A 27 -16.41 -3.48 -0.79
CA GLN A 27 -15.61 -4.18 -1.79
C GLN A 27 -14.27 -3.47 -2.02
N ARG A 28 -14.28 -2.14 -2.08
CA ARG A 28 -13.04 -1.35 -2.18
C ARG A 28 -12.13 -1.57 -0.98
N LYS A 29 -12.70 -1.59 0.23
CA LYS A 29 -11.97 -1.91 1.46
C LYS A 29 -11.28 -3.27 1.35
N LEU A 30 -12.01 -4.32 0.93
CA LEU A 30 -11.45 -5.66 0.75
C LEU A 30 -10.30 -5.68 -0.27
N LEU A 31 -10.43 -4.96 -1.39
CA LEU A 31 -9.35 -4.85 -2.38
C LEU A 31 -8.10 -4.19 -1.79
N VAL A 32 -8.26 -3.13 -1.01
CA VAL A 32 -7.14 -2.47 -0.32
C VAL A 32 -6.49 -3.40 0.71
N GLU A 33 -7.27 -4.13 1.50
CA GLU A 33 -6.75 -5.13 2.45
C GLU A 33 -5.99 -6.27 1.75
N LEU A 34 -6.45 -6.70 0.57
CA LEU A 34 -5.74 -7.70 -0.25
C LEU A 34 -4.41 -7.17 -0.77
N MET A 35 -4.37 -5.93 -1.26
CA MET A 35 -3.13 -5.26 -1.68
C MET A 35 -2.18 -5.08 -0.50
N ALA A 36 -2.69 -4.67 0.66
CA ALA A 36 -1.91 -4.52 1.88
C ALA A 36 -1.29 -5.84 2.33
N ARG A 37 -2.05 -6.94 2.27
CA ARG A 37 -1.52 -8.29 2.54
C ARG A 37 -0.40 -8.67 1.59
N LYS A 38 -0.54 -8.42 0.28
CA LYS A 38 0.54 -8.68 -0.70
C LYS A 38 1.79 -7.87 -0.37
N LEU A 39 1.63 -6.59 -0.04
CA LEU A 39 2.75 -5.71 0.35
C LEU A 39 3.51 -6.26 1.56
N ARG A 40 2.81 -6.78 2.58
CA ARG A 40 3.47 -7.39 3.75
C ARG A 40 4.06 -8.75 3.45
N ASP A 41 3.23 -9.69 2.99
CA ASP A 41 3.57 -11.11 3.00
C ASP A 41 4.46 -11.51 1.81
N LYS A 42 4.36 -10.79 0.69
CA LYS A 42 5.07 -11.12 -0.56
C LYS A 42 6.16 -10.11 -0.88
N LEU A 43 5.93 -8.84 -0.58
CA LEU A 43 6.85 -7.75 -0.92
C LEU A 43 7.65 -7.26 0.31
N LEU A 44 7.50 -7.94 1.46
CA LEU A 44 8.30 -7.75 2.68
C LEU A 44 8.32 -6.29 3.18
N CYS A 45 7.21 -5.57 2.96
CA CYS A 45 7.06 -4.20 3.46
C CYS A 45 6.88 -4.21 4.99
N SER A 46 7.73 -3.48 5.71
CA SER A 46 7.65 -3.37 7.17
C SER A 46 6.53 -2.46 7.65
N LYS A 47 6.15 -1.49 6.81
CA LYS A 47 5.02 -0.59 7.00
C LYS A 47 4.18 -0.57 5.74
N VAL A 48 2.87 -0.48 5.88
CA VAL A 48 1.93 -0.41 4.76
C VAL A 48 0.90 0.67 5.03
N TYR A 49 0.85 1.66 4.17
CA TYR A 49 -0.14 2.72 4.22
C TYR A 49 -1.12 2.58 3.07
N ALA A 50 -2.29 3.19 3.18
CA ALA A 50 -3.29 3.08 2.12
C ALA A 50 -4.05 4.36 1.80
N SER A 51 -4.45 4.46 0.53
CA SER A 51 -5.46 5.40 0.06
C SER A 51 -6.68 4.66 -0.43
N TYR A 52 -7.84 4.94 0.17
CA TYR A 52 -9.07 4.17 -0.06
C TYR A 52 -10.22 4.99 -0.63
N ARG A 53 -10.15 6.33 -0.53
CA ARG A 53 -11.26 7.22 -0.94
C ARG A 53 -10.86 8.38 -1.81
N SER A 54 -9.58 8.58 -2.10
CA SER A 54 -9.13 9.66 -2.96
C SER A 54 -9.01 9.22 -4.41
N ARG A 55 -9.36 10.12 -5.34
CA ARG A 55 -9.14 9.92 -6.77
C ARG A 55 -7.65 9.98 -7.13
N ALA A 56 -7.29 9.46 -8.30
CA ALA A 56 -5.89 9.30 -8.71
C ALA A 56 -5.23 10.63 -9.08
N ASP A 57 -6.03 11.53 -9.62
CA ASP A 57 -5.71 12.92 -9.94
C ASP A 57 -5.59 13.82 -8.70
N CYS A 58 -6.03 13.37 -7.52
CA CYS A 58 -5.95 14.14 -6.29
C CYS A 58 -4.49 14.24 -5.79
N PRO A 59 -3.98 15.46 -5.48
CA PRO A 59 -2.66 15.67 -4.89
C PRO A 59 -2.49 14.88 -3.59
N PHE A 60 -1.28 14.37 -3.31
CA PHE A 60 -1.01 13.53 -2.15
C PHE A 60 -1.41 14.16 -0.81
N ILE A 61 -1.18 15.47 -0.66
CA ILE A 61 -1.50 16.22 0.57
C ILE A 61 -3.01 16.32 0.84
N ASP A 62 -3.83 16.20 -0.20
CA ASP A 62 -5.29 16.27 -0.11
C ASP A 62 -5.93 14.89 0.01
N ARG A 63 -5.11 13.82 0.04
CA ARG A 63 -5.63 12.45 0.07
C ARG A 63 -6.10 12.03 1.45
N ASP A 64 -7.18 11.25 1.42
CA ASP A 64 -7.77 10.55 2.55
C ASP A 64 -8.06 11.42 3.78
N SER A 65 -8.53 12.65 3.59
CA SER A 65 -8.95 13.53 4.70
C SER A 65 -10.07 12.93 5.56
N GLY A 66 -9.94 13.03 6.89
CA GLY A 66 -10.90 12.52 7.87
C GLY A 66 -10.61 11.10 8.36
N LYS A 67 -11.51 10.49 9.15
CA LYS A 67 -11.27 9.16 9.74
C LYS A 67 -11.29 8.06 8.68
N MET A 68 -10.24 7.24 8.62
CA MET A 68 -10.16 6.04 7.79
C MET A 68 -10.85 4.86 8.51
N PRO A 69 -11.59 3.98 7.81
CA PRO A 69 -12.06 2.74 8.40
C PRO A 69 -10.87 1.85 8.79
N GLU A 70 -11.04 1.07 9.85
CA GLU A 70 -10.05 0.06 10.22
C GLU A 70 -9.89 -0.97 9.09
N MET A 71 -8.67 -1.13 8.60
CA MET A 71 -8.33 -2.04 7.50
C MET A 71 -7.20 -2.98 7.93
N ARG A 72 -7.41 -4.29 7.74
CA ARG A 72 -6.43 -5.30 8.11
C ARG A 72 -5.13 -5.12 7.31
N GLY A 73 -4.01 -5.12 8.02
CA GLY A 73 -2.69 -5.01 7.40
C GLY A 73 -2.32 -3.60 6.93
N VAL A 74 -3.11 -2.57 7.27
CA VAL A 74 -2.80 -1.17 6.98
C VAL A 74 -2.40 -0.47 8.29
N ASP A 75 -1.26 0.21 8.31
CA ASP A 75 -0.72 0.95 9.46
C ASP A 75 -1.25 2.39 9.55
N GLY A 76 -1.79 2.93 8.46
CA GLY A 76 -2.28 4.30 8.41
C GLY A 76 -2.73 4.72 7.02
N ASP A 77 -3.23 5.95 6.93
CA ASP A 77 -3.69 6.54 5.68
C ASP A 77 -2.56 7.24 4.89
N THR A 78 -2.91 8.01 3.86
CA THR A 78 -1.93 8.78 3.09
C THR A 78 -1.25 9.88 3.90
N ASN A 79 -1.92 10.49 4.88
CA ASN A 79 -1.31 11.51 5.74
C ASN A 79 -0.30 10.87 6.69
N ASP A 80 -0.62 9.71 7.26
CA ASP A 80 0.33 8.94 8.06
C ASP A 80 1.56 8.52 7.24
N PHE A 81 1.37 8.18 5.97
CA PHE A 81 2.47 7.88 5.04
C PHE A 81 3.37 9.10 4.83
N ILE A 82 2.80 10.26 4.51
CA ILE A 82 3.56 11.51 4.32
C ILE A 82 4.30 11.89 5.60
N ASN A 83 3.63 11.78 6.75
CA ASN A 83 4.23 12.03 8.06
C ASN A 83 5.40 11.08 8.34
N PHE A 84 5.29 9.81 7.95
CA PHE A 84 6.37 8.84 8.10
C PHE A 84 7.55 9.16 7.18
N LEU A 85 7.30 9.47 5.91
CA LEU A 85 8.33 9.82 4.94
C LEU A 85 9.09 11.10 5.35
N THR A 86 8.38 12.12 5.80
CA THR A 86 8.99 13.42 6.17
C THR A 86 9.78 13.39 7.47
N LYS A 87 9.48 12.44 8.36
CA LYS A 87 10.19 12.28 9.65
C LYS A 87 11.30 11.22 9.61
N ALA A 88 11.39 10.43 8.54
CA ALA A 88 12.35 9.34 8.46
C ALA A 88 13.76 9.86 8.12
N ASN A 89 14.72 9.55 8.98
CA ASN A 89 16.15 9.82 8.76
C ASN A 89 16.91 8.62 8.15
N GLN A 90 16.23 7.70 7.48
CA GLN A 90 16.81 6.50 6.90
C GLN A 90 16.41 6.34 5.44
N ASN A 91 17.19 5.60 4.66
CA ASN A 91 16.87 5.34 3.26
C ASN A 91 15.62 4.45 3.13
N MET A 92 14.74 4.79 2.18
CA MET A 92 13.44 4.14 2.03
C MET A 92 13.22 3.63 0.61
N ARG A 93 12.64 2.42 0.50
CA ARG A 93 12.14 1.86 -0.75
C ARG A 93 10.63 1.87 -0.69
N ILE A 94 10.00 2.57 -1.62
CA ILE A 94 8.54 2.63 -1.69
C ILE A 94 8.06 1.61 -2.73
N VAL A 95 7.14 0.75 -2.31
CA VAL A 95 6.49 -0.25 -3.17
C VAL A 95 5.01 0.08 -3.22
N ALA A 96 4.50 0.42 -4.40
CA ALA A 96 3.12 0.83 -4.57
C ALA A 96 2.30 -0.22 -5.34
N ILE A 97 1.06 -0.42 -4.92
CA ILE A 97 0.05 -1.19 -5.67
C ILE A 97 -1.20 -0.32 -5.81
N ASP A 98 -1.55 0.04 -7.04
CA ASP A 98 -2.72 0.88 -7.39
C ASP A 98 -3.87 0.09 -8.03
N PHE A 99 -3.58 -1.13 -8.50
CA PHE A 99 -4.54 -2.10 -8.99
C PHE A 99 -4.27 -3.44 -8.31
N ALA A 100 -5.32 -4.23 -8.02
CA ALA A 100 -5.19 -5.48 -7.26
C ALA A 100 -4.34 -6.60 -7.95
N GLY A 101 -3.73 -6.30 -9.10
CA GLY A 101 -2.91 -7.18 -9.91
C GLY A 101 -3.74 -8.20 -10.68
N LEU A 102 -3.13 -8.81 -11.71
CA LEU A 102 -3.69 -9.93 -12.47
C LEU A 102 -3.84 -11.17 -11.56
N SER A 103 -2.73 -11.72 -11.10
CA SER A 103 -2.62 -12.60 -9.94
C SER A 103 -1.15 -12.64 -9.50
N THR A 104 -0.89 -12.93 -8.23
CA THR A 104 0.46 -13.25 -7.74
C THR A 104 0.59 -14.74 -7.42
N ASN A 105 -0.43 -15.52 -7.74
CA ASN A 105 -0.44 -16.97 -7.66
C ASN A 105 0.01 -17.52 -9.01
N LEU A 106 1.13 -18.26 -9.02
CA LEU A 106 1.69 -18.83 -10.25
C LEU A 106 0.68 -19.71 -10.98
N ARG A 107 -0.09 -20.54 -10.24
CA ARG A 107 -1.08 -21.45 -10.83
C ARG A 107 -2.22 -20.71 -11.51
N ASP A 108 -2.66 -19.58 -10.95
CA ASP A 108 -3.71 -18.77 -11.58
C ASP A 108 -3.22 -18.16 -12.89
N ILE A 109 -1.93 -17.78 -12.96
CA ILE A 109 -1.31 -17.25 -14.18
C ILE A 109 -1.12 -18.36 -15.22
N GLU A 110 -0.70 -19.55 -14.80
CA GLU A 110 -0.59 -20.72 -15.68
C GLU A 110 -1.94 -21.05 -16.35
N HIS A 111 -3.03 -21.07 -15.57
CA HIS A 111 -4.38 -21.32 -16.09
C HIS A 111 -4.94 -20.19 -16.97
N LEU A 112 -4.38 -18.98 -16.95
CA LEU A 112 -4.82 -17.90 -17.83
C LEU A 112 -4.44 -18.15 -19.29
N LEU A 113 -3.41 -18.97 -19.52
CA LEU A 113 -2.81 -19.22 -20.84
C LEU A 113 -3.25 -20.54 -21.48
N THR A 114 -4.13 -21.31 -20.83
CA THR A 114 -4.63 -22.63 -21.26
C THR A 114 -6.14 -22.68 -21.19
#